data_AF-A0A6P2A4I9-F1
#
_entry.id   AF-A0A6P2A4I9-F1
#
_cell.length_a   1.000
_cell.length_b   1.000
_cell.length_c   1.000
_cell.angle_alpha   90.00
_cell.angle_beta   90.00
_cell.angle_gamma   90.00
#
_symmetry.space_group_name_H-M   'P 1'
#
loop_
_entity.id
_entity.type
_entity.pdbx_description
1 polymer ?
#
loop_
_entity_poly.entity_id
_entity_poly.type
_entity_poly.pdbx_seq_one_letter_code
_entity_poly.pdbx_strand_id
1 'polypeptide(L)'
;MDTLAELGTVSALLAGISLSAAAGLRVFLPVLALGLAGRFGLLELGEEFAWLASEPVLLVVAVAAVLEVGAYYIPLIDNLLDILATPAAIGGGTVIVASLLPEMHGLLQWGSAALLGGGAAGIVQGTTVAARSLSTSSTGGIGNPLLATSETGGSLVAILLALVMPLVFGIIVILTLAWLLTRRLRRPNPASPGSDQRN
;
A
#
# COMPACT_ATOMS: atom_id res chain seq x y z
N MET A 1 24.97 -14.69 -16.74
CA MET A 1 24.40 -15.09 -15.42
C MET A 1 23.94 -13.85 -14.66
N ASP A 2 24.68 -12.74 -14.79
CA ASP A 2 24.36 -11.44 -14.16
C ASP A 2 22.98 -10.86 -14.54
N THR A 3 22.59 -10.95 -15.81
CA THR A 3 21.30 -10.39 -16.28
C THR A 3 20.07 -11.06 -15.68
N LEU A 4 20.13 -12.37 -15.39
CA LEU A 4 19.00 -13.08 -14.77
C LEU A 4 18.86 -12.71 -13.29
N ALA A 5 19.98 -12.53 -12.59
CA ALA A 5 19.98 -12.05 -11.21
C ALA A 5 19.45 -10.61 -11.12
N GLU A 6 19.87 -9.72 -12.03
CA GLU A 6 19.34 -8.36 -12.11
C GLU A 6 17.84 -8.32 -12.37
N LEU A 7 17.34 -9.16 -13.29
CA LEU A 7 15.90 -9.28 -13.55
C LEU A 7 15.13 -9.79 -12.34
N GLY A 8 15.69 -10.73 -11.57
CA GLY A 8 15.11 -11.22 -10.31
C GLY A 8 14.96 -10.09 -9.27
N THR A 9 16.02 -9.30 -9.08
CA THR A 9 16.00 -8.15 -8.16
C THR A 9 14.99 -7.08 -8.57
N VAL A 10 14.95 -6.72 -9.85
CA VAL A 10 13.97 -5.75 -10.36
C VAL A 10 12.54 -6.28 -10.19
N SER A 11 12.33 -7.57 -10.46
CA SER A 11 11.04 -8.24 -10.26
C SER A 11 10.59 -8.19 -8.79
N ALA A 12 11.48 -8.51 -7.85
CA ALA A 12 11.18 -8.43 -6.41
C ALA A 12 10.85 -7.01 -5.96
N LEU A 13 11.60 -6.01 -6.42
CA LEU A 13 11.32 -4.61 -6.09
C LEU A 13 9.96 -4.14 -6.63
N LEU A 14 9.64 -4.51 -7.88
CA LEU A 14 8.35 -4.19 -8.49
C LEU A 14 7.18 -4.91 -7.80
N ALA A 15 7.38 -6.16 -7.36
CA ALA A 15 6.44 -6.86 -6.49
C ALA A 15 6.23 -6.10 -5.17
N GLY A 16 7.31 -5.66 -4.53
CA GLY A 16 7.27 -4.91 -3.27
C GLY A 16 6.54 -3.58 -3.39
N ILE A 17 6.82 -2.78 -4.42
CA ILE A 17 6.11 -1.52 -4.68
C ILE A 17 4.63 -1.78 -4.93
N SER A 18 4.29 -2.85 -5.66
CA SER A 18 2.90 -3.21 -5.97
C SER A 18 2.13 -3.70 -4.74
N LEU A 19 2.74 -4.56 -3.92
CA LEU A 19 2.19 -5.01 -2.65
C LEU A 19 2.05 -3.84 -1.66
N SER A 20 2.99 -2.90 -1.68
CA SER A 20 2.91 -1.67 -0.88
C SER A 20 1.76 -0.76 -1.33
N ALA A 21 1.58 -0.58 -2.65
CA ALA A 21 0.41 0.14 -3.17
C ALA A 21 -0.90 -0.55 -2.76
N ALA A 22 -0.96 -1.89 -2.82
CA ALA A 22 -2.10 -2.66 -2.32
C ALA A 22 -2.31 -2.48 -0.80
N ALA A 23 -1.25 -2.22 -0.03
CA ALA A 23 -1.30 -1.96 1.40
C ALA A 23 -2.05 -0.65 1.73
N GLY A 24 -2.08 0.30 0.79
CA GLY A 24 -2.92 1.50 0.87
C GLY A 24 -4.40 1.28 0.53
N LEU A 25 -4.80 0.07 0.14
CA LEU A 25 -6.21 -0.32 0.05
C LEU A 25 -6.61 -1.14 1.28
N ARG A 26 -5.75 -2.07 1.69
CA ARG A 26 -5.91 -2.96 2.85
C ARG A 26 -4.54 -3.25 3.40
N VAL A 27 -4.29 -2.97 4.67
CA VAL A 27 -2.97 -3.05 5.30
C VAL A 27 -2.53 -4.48 5.50
N PHE A 28 -3.38 -5.34 6.08
CA PHE A 28 -2.96 -6.65 6.55
C PHE A 28 -2.99 -7.71 5.45
N LEU A 29 -3.89 -7.60 4.47
CA LEU A 29 -3.97 -8.53 3.34
C LEU A 29 -2.65 -8.64 2.53
N PRO A 30 -2.00 -7.56 2.08
CA PRO A 30 -0.73 -7.61 1.37
C PRO A 30 0.45 -8.03 2.24
N VAL A 31 0.44 -7.67 3.53
CA VAL A 31 1.47 -8.14 4.48
C VAL A 31 1.38 -9.65 4.69
N LEU A 32 0.16 -10.20 4.80
CA LEU A 32 -0.06 -11.64 4.85
C LEU A 32 0.45 -12.31 3.57
N ALA A 33 0.11 -11.74 2.41
CA ALA A 33 0.54 -12.25 1.12
C ALA A 33 2.06 -12.25 0.97
N LEU A 34 2.75 -11.20 1.42
CA LEU A 34 4.21 -11.12 1.44
C LEU A 34 4.80 -12.24 2.31
N GLY A 35 4.32 -12.40 3.54
CA GLY A 35 4.82 -13.42 4.46
C GLY A 35 4.60 -14.84 3.91
N LEU A 36 3.42 -15.12 3.33
CA LEU A 36 3.13 -16.39 2.68
C LEU A 36 4.01 -16.61 1.44
N ALA A 37 4.20 -15.57 0.62
CA ALA A 37 5.09 -15.63 -0.54
C ALA A 37 6.54 -15.93 -0.13
N GLY A 38 7.02 -15.31 0.94
CA GLY A 38 8.31 -15.63 1.55
C GLY A 38 8.39 -17.07 2.04
N ARG A 39 7.36 -17.54 2.75
CA ARG A 39 7.31 -18.91 3.28
C ARG A 39 7.30 -19.98 2.20
N PHE A 40 6.62 -19.73 1.09
CA PHE A 40 6.54 -20.67 -0.04
C PHE A 40 7.66 -20.48 -1.08
N GLY A 41 8.63 -19.59 -0.82
CA GLY A 41 9.75 -19.33 -1.73
C GLY A 41 9.36 -18.65 -3.04
N LEU A 42 8.22 -17.95 -3.08
CA LEU A 42 7.81 -17.12 -4.22
C LEU A 42 8.53 -15.77 -4.24
N LEU A 43 8.92 -15.26 -3.06
CA LEU A 43 9.71 -14.05 -2.89
C LEU A 43 10.85 -14.35 -1.92
N GLU A 44 12.05 -13.88 -2.24
CA GLU A 44 13.19 -13.93 -1.34
C GLU A 44 13.13 -12.72 -0.41
N LEU A 45 12.91 -12.98 0.88
CA LEU A 45 12.96 -11.95 1.91
C LEU A 45 14.41 -11.80 2.40
N GLY A 46 14.85 -10.57 2.64
CA GLY A 46 16.13 -10.33 3.31
C GLY A 46 16.21 -11.04 4.66
N GLU A 47 17.41 -11.46 5.07
CA GLU A 47 17.62 -12.29 6.26
C GLU A 47 17.01 -11.67 7.54
N GLU A 48 17.18 -10.36 7.72
CA GLU A 48 16.59 -9.60 8.85
C GLU A 48 15.05 -9.60 8.86
N PHE A 49 14.41 -9.98 7.76
CA PHE A 49 12.96 -10.01 7.57
C PHE A 49 12.39 -11.43 7.52
N ALA A 50 13.20 -12.47 7.74
CA ALA A 50 12.74 -13.86 7.75
C ALA A 50 11.60 -14.11 8.76
N TRP A 51 11.52 -13.31 9.82
CA TRP A 51 10.44 -13.37 10.81
C TRP A 51 9.04 -13.11 10.21
N LEU A 52 8.93 -12.37 9.10
CA LEU A 52 7.66 -12.14 8.39
C LEU A 52 7.03 -13.43 7.86
N ALA A 53 7.84 -14.46 7.59
CA ALA A 53 7.40 -15.77 7.10
C ALA A 53 7.18 -16.80 8.25
N SER A 54 7.42 -16.41 9.50
CA SER A 54 7.26 -17.28 10.66
C SER A 54 5.78 -17.59 10.96
N GLU A 55 5.49 -18.81 11.44
CA GLU A 55 4.11 -19.24 11.76
C GLU A 55 3.37 -18.30 12.72
N PRO A 56 3.98 -17.82 13.82
CA PRO A 56 3.29 -16.94 14.75
C PRO A 56 2.87 -15.63 14.08
N VAL A 57 3.75 -15.06 13.25
CA VAL A 57 3.51 -13.79 12.56
C VAL A 57 2.43 -13.97 11.51
N LEU A 58 2.49 -15.04 10.71
CA LEU A 58 1.46 -15.34 9.72
C LEU A 58 0.09 -15.55 10.37
N LEU A 59 0.02 -16.22 11.52
CA LEU A 59 -1.25 -16.40 12.23
C LEU A 59 -1.81 -15.06 12.71
N VAL A 60 -0.98 -14.22 13.33
CA VAL A 60 -1.40 -12.90 13.82
C VAL A 60 -1.86 -12.00 12.69
N VAL A 61 -1.09 -11.94 11.59
CA VAL A 61 -1.43 -11.12 10.42
C VAL A 61 -2.66 -11.68 9.71
N ALA A 62 -2.86 -13.00 9.68
CA ALA A 62 -4.08 -13.61 9.12
C ALA A 62 -5.33 -13.23 9.92
N VAL A 63 -5.26 -13.29 11.26
CA VAL A 63 -6.35 -12.82 12.12
C VAL A 63 -6.60 -11.32 11.89
N ALA A 64 -5.55 -10.51 11.82
CA ALA A 64 -5.66 -9.09 11.54
C ALA A 64 -6.28 -8.80 10.17
N ALA A 65 -5.97 -9.58 9.13
CA ALA A 65 -6.57 -9.46 7.80
C ALA A 65 -8.06 -9.81 7.79
N VAL A 66 -8.47 -10.85 8.52
CA VAL A 66 -9.90 -11.20 8.68
C VAL A 66 -10.65 -10.09 9.40
N LEU A 67 -10.07 -9.57 10.50
CA LEU A 67 -10.65 -8.46 11.25
C LEU A 67 -10.72 -7.18 10.41
N GLU A 68 -9.69 -6.88 9.63
CA GLU A 68 -9.68 -5.76 8.69
C GLU A 68 -10.83 -5.88 7.68
N VAL A 69 -10.98 -7.03 7.02
CA VAL A 69 -12.08 -7.20 6.06
C VAL A 69 -13.43 -7.03 6.76
N GLY A 70 -13.65 -7.68 7.90
CA GLY A 70 -14.93 -7.66 8.62
C GLY A 70 -15.29 -6.29 9.21
N ALA A 71 -14.33 -5.60 9.81
CA ALA A 71 -14.58 -4.37 10.55
C ALA A 71 -15.00 -3.20 9.64
N TYR A 72 -14.54 -3.20 8.39
CA TYR A 72 -14.92 -2.20 7.40
C TYR A 72 -16.37 -2.32 6.86
N TYR A 73 -17.12 -3.36 7.27
CA TYR A 73 -18.56 -3.47 7.00
C TYR A 73 -19.43 -2.89 8.11
N ILE A 74 -18.86 -2.54 9.27
CA ILE A 74 -19.62 -2.00 10.41
C ILE A 74 -19.47 -0.48 10.42
N PRO A 75 -20.55 0.28 10.11
CA PRO A 75 -20.52 1.73 10.22
C PRO A 75 -20.18 2.15 11.65
N LEU A 76 -19.25 3.09 11.84
CA LEU A 76 -18.64 3.56 13.10
C LEU A 76 -17.26 2.96 13.38
N ILE A 77 -17.11 1.64 13.23
CA ILE A 77 -15.81 0.97 13.42
C ILE A 77 -14.86 1.34 12.27
N ASP A 78 -15.40 1.51 11.07
CA ASP A 78 -14.67 1.93 9.86
C ASP A 78 -13.93 3.27 10.05
N ASN A 79 -14.58 4.27 10.65
CA ASN A 79 -13.97 5.59 10.88
C ASN A 79 -12.81 5.55 11.90
N LEU A 80 -12.90 4.70 12.95
CA LEU A 80 -11.83 4.52 13.92
C LEU A 80 -10.64 3.78 13.29
N LEU A 81 -10.95 2.78 12.45
CA LEU A 81 -9.94 2.04 11.69
C LEU A 81 -9.18 2.92 10.73
N ASP A 82 -9.82 3.88 10.05
CA ASP A 82 -9.14 4.76 9.10
C ASP A 82 -8.01 5.61 9.72
N ILE A 83 -8.15 5.97 10.99
CA ILE A 83 -7.11 6.69 11.75
C ILE A 83 -5.86 5.81 11.92
N LEU A 84 -6.04 4.53 12.21
CA LEU A 84 -4.95 3.57 12.41
C LEU A 84 -4.42 3.01 11.08
N ALA A 85 -5.30 2.86 10.09
CA ALA A 85 -4.98 2.31 8.78
C ALA A 85 -3.97 3.18 8.04
N THR A 86 -4.02 4.50 8.21
CA THR A 86 -3.09 5.40 7.52
C THR A 86 -1.63 5.22 7.95
N PRO A 87 -1.26 5.34 9.23
CA PRO A 87 0.11 5.06 9.68
C PRO A 87 0.47 3.58 9.48
N ALA A 88 -0.48 2.65 9.63
CA ALA A 88 -0.22 1.23 9.42
C ALA A 88 0.04 0.88 7.94
N ALA A 89 -0.65 1.51 6.99
CA ALA A 89 -0.41 1.35 5.55
C ALA A 89 0.99 1.85 5.17
N ILE A 90 1.38 3.03 5.67
CA ILE A 90 2.69 3.62 5.40
C ILE A 90 3.80 2.75 6.01
N GLY A 91 3.63 2.33 7.27
CA GLY A 91 4.57 1.44 7.97
C GLY A 91 4.67 0.07 7.31
N GLY A 92 3.53 -0.57 7.03
CA GLY A 92 3.45 -1.86 6.36
C GLY A 92 4.06 -1.82 4.96
N GLY A 93 3.72 -0.80 4.16
CA GLY A 93 4.32 -0.57 2.84
C GLY A 93 5.83 -0.37 2.89
N THR A 94 6.31 0.35 3.90
CA THR A 94 7.75 0.52 4.17
C THR A 94 8.41 -0.83 4.47
N VAL A 95 7.84 -1.62 5.38
CA VAL A 95 8.38 -2.95 5.72
C VAL A 95 8.35 -3.90 4.52
N ILE A 96 7.28 -3.88 3.72
CA ILE A 96 7.16 -4.68 2.50
C ILE A 96 8.34 -4.41 1.56
N VAL A 97 8.59 -3.15 1.23
CA VAL A 97 9.70 -2.82 0.34
C VAL A 97 11.04 -3.10 1.01
N ALA A 98 11.21 -2.75 2.29
CA ALA A 98 12.46 -3.01 3.03
C ALA A 98 12.89 -4.49 2.99
N SER A 99 11.92 -5.40 3.04
CA SER A 99 12.14 -6.85 3.03
C SER A 99 12.56 -7.41 1.66
N LEU A 100 12.32 -6.68 0.57
CA LEU A 100 12.58 -7.10 -0.81
C LEU A 100 13.69 -6.27 -1.48
N LEU A 101 14.29 -5.35 -0.74
CA LEU A 101 15.44 -4.61 -1.21
C LEU A 101 16.69 -5.51 -1.21
N PRO A 102 17.62 -5.29 -2.14
CA PRO A 102 18.96 -5.89 -2.08
C PRO A 102 19.65 -5.59 -0.74
N GLU A 103 20.72 -6.34 -0.43
CA GLU A 103 21.55 -6.08 0.74
C GLU A 103 21.95 -4.60 0.84
N MET A 104 21.26 -3.91 1.75
CA MET A 104 21.43 -2.51 2.09
C MET A 104 21.26 -2.40 3.59
N HIS A 105 21.98 -1.49 4.22
CA HIS A 105 22.01 -1.39 5.68
C HIS A 105 21.66 0.01 6.16
N GLY A 106 21.03 0.08 7.33
CA GLY A 106 20.77 1.32 8.04
C GLY A 106 19.90 2.31 7.26
N LEU A 107 20.33 3.58 7.22
CA LEU A 107 19.48 4.67 6.73
C LEU A 107 19.11 4.55 5.24
N LEU A 108 19.97 3.95 4.41
CA LEU A 108 19.69 3.81 2.98
C LEU A 108 18.55 2.83 2.71
N GLN A 109 18.54 1.70 3.43
CA GLN A 109 17.47 0.71 3.32
C GLN A 109 16.14 1.29 3.80
N TRP A 110 16.11 1.84 5.00
CA TRP A 110 14.87 2.38 5.58
C TRP A 110 14.40 3.64 4.85
N GLY A 111 15.31 4.49 4.37
CA GLY A 111 14.99 5.68 3.59
C GLY A 111 14.40 5.35 2.23
N SER A 112 15.02 4.43 1.49
CA SER A 112 14.48 3.96 0.19
C SER A 112 13.15 3.22 0.37
N ALA A 113 13.04 2.36 1.37
CA ALA A 113 11.81 1.66 1.69
C ALA A 113 10.67 2.60 2.10
N ALA A 114 10.96 3.64 2.89
CA ALA A 114 9.95 4.63 3.27
C ALA A 114 9.48 5.45 2.06
N LEU A 115 10.40 5.82 1.17
CA LEU A 115 10.08 6.57 -0.05
C LEU A 115 9.29 5.73 -1.05
N LEU A 116 9.77 4.54 -1.38
CA LEU A 116 9.16 3.67 -2.40
C LEU A 116 7.94 2.94 -1.85
N GLY A 117 8.08 2.32 -0.68
CA GLY A 117 7.04 1.57 -0.01
C GLY A 117 6.04 2.50 0.66
N GLY A 118 6.45 3.19 1.72
CA GLY A 118 5.58 4.09 2.47
C GLY A 118 4.93 5.17 1.60
N GLY A 119 5.65 5.70 0.61
CA GLY A 119 5.12 6.63 -0.38
C GLY A 119 4.05 6.02 -1.29
N ALA A 120 4.26 4.83 -1.84
CA ALA A 120 3.26 4.14 -2.66
C ALA A 120 1.97 3.85 -1.86
N ALA A 121 2.11 3.27 -0.67
CA ALA A 121 0.99 2.99 0.22
C ALA A 121 0.26 4.28 0.62
N GLY A 122 1.00 5.33 0.99
CA GLY A 122 0.44 6.62 1.39
C GLY A 122 -0.35 7.32 0.29
N ILE A 123 0.12 7.26 -0.97
CA ILE A 123 -0.61 7.82 -2.12
C ILE A 123 -1.95 7.09 -2.29
N VAL A 124 -1.94 5.76 -2.30
CA VAL A 124 -3.17 4.96 -2.47
C VAL A 124 -4.11 5.16 -1.29
N GLN A 125 -3.63 5.05 -0.05
CA GLN A 125 -4.40 5.29 1.15
C GLN A 125 -5.01 6.69 1.19
N GLY A 126 -4.27 7.71 0.78
CA GLY A 126 -4.76 9.08 0.68
C GLY A 126 -5.84 9.28 -0.39
N THR A 127 -5.93 8.39 -1.39
CA THR A 127 -7.08 8.35 -2.32
C THR A 127 -8.27 7.63 -1.71
N THR A 128 -8.03 6.52 -1.00
CA THR A 128 -9.04 5.72 -0.30
C THR A 128 -9.77 6.54 0.76
N VAL A 129 -9.02 7.18 1.68
CA VAL A 129 -9.58 8.04 2.74
C VAL A 129 -10.41 9.19 2.14
N ALA A 130 -9.95 9.78 1.03
CA ALA A 130 -10.70 10.84 0.36
C ALA A 130 -12.02 10.32 -0.25
N ALA A 131 -12.00 9.13 -0.85
CA ALA A 131 -13.21 8.49 -1.41
C ALA A 131 -14.21 8.13 -0.31
N ARG A 132 -13.76 7.58 0.82
CA ARG A 132 -14.60 7.28 1.98
C ARG A 132 -15.19 8.54 2.60
N SER A 133 -14.41 9.60 2.77
CA SER A 133 -14.90 10.89 3.26
C SER A 133 -16.01 11.48 2.38
N LEU A 134 -15.86 11.39 1.05
CA LEU A 134 -16.90 11.79 0.10
C LEU A 134 -18.14 10.88 0.20
N SER A 135 -17.96 9.56 0.35
CA SER A 135 -19.06 8.62 0.54
C SER A 135 -19.83 8.90 1.83
N THR A 136 -19.14 9.08 2.96
CA THR A 136 -19.74 9.37 4.25
C THR A 136 -20.50 10.69 4.22
N SER A 137 -19.93 11.75 3.65
CA SER A 137 -20.58 13.07 3.57
C SER A 137 -21.80 13.10 2.65
N SER A 138 -21.81 12.30 1.57
CA SER A 138 -22.91 12.29 0.58
C SER A 138 -24.02 11.27 0.87
N THR A 139 -23.69 10.15 1.51
CA THR A 139 -24.63 9.02 1.74
C THR A 139 -24.92 8.74 3.21
N GLY A 140 -24.33 9.50 4.14
CA GLY A 140 -24.41 9.22 5.57
C GLY A 140 -23.70 7.92 5.99
N GLY A 141 -22.76 7.44 5.17
CA GLY A 141 -21.99 6.21 5.42
C GLY A 141 -22.60 4.92 4.87
N ILE A 142 -23.82 4.96 4.31
CA ILE A 142 -24.48 3.79 3.72
C ILE A 142 -23.72 3.27 2.48
N GLY A 143 -22.99 4.15 1.78
CA GLY A 143 -22.15 3.75 0.63
C GLY A 143 -20.82 3.07 1.01
N ASN A 144 -20.37 3.18 2.27
CA ASN A 144 -19.05 2.72 2.69
C ASN A 144 -18.82 1.21 2.53
N PRO A 145 -19.80 0.32 2.77
CA PRO A 145 -19.64 -1.11 2.53
C PRO A 145 -19.31 -1.46 1.07
N LEU A 146 -19.85 -0.70 0.10
CA LEU A 146 -19.54 -0.91 -1.32
C LEU A 146 -18.10 -0.52 -1.65
N LEU A 147 -17.62 0.61 -1.10
CA LEU A 147 -16.20 1.00 -1.20
C LEU A 147 -15.30 -0.01 -0.50
N ALA A 148 -15.67 -0.47 0.70
CA ALA A 148 -14.92 -1.48 1.43
C ALA A 148 -14.77 -2.78 0.62
N THR A 149 -15.82 -3.19 -0.09
CA THR A 149 -15.80 -4.35 -0.97
C THR A 149 -14.86 -4.14 -2.15
N SER A 150 -14.90 -2.96 -2.79
CA SER A 150 -14.03 -2.66 -3.94
C SER A 150 -12.57 -2.51 -3.55
N GLU A 151 -12.26 -1.98 -2.37
CA GLU A 151 -10.90 -1.92 -1.82
C GLU A 151 -10.36 -3.32 -1.52
N THR A 152 -11.16 -4.19 -0.89
CA THR A 152 -10.76 -5.59 -0.63
C THR A 152 -10.52 -6.33 -1.94
N GLY A 153 -11.47 -6.25 -2.88
CA GLY A 153 -11.34 -6.88 -4.20
C GLY A 153 -10.13 -6.33 -4.97
N GLY A 154 -9.94 -5.02 -4.97
CA GLY A 154 -8.80 -4.35 -5.61
C GLY A 154 -7.46 -4.77 -4.99
N SER A 155 -7.39 -4.88 -3.66
CA SER A 155 -6.19 -5.35 -2.95
C SER A 155 -5.86 -6.81 -3.30
N LEU A 156 -6.86 -7.70 -3.29
CA LEU A 156 -6.68 -9.11 -3.66
C LEU A 156 -6.20 -9.27 -5.11
N VAL A 157 -6.78 -8.51 -6.05
CA VAL A 157 -6.35 -8.51 -7.45
C VAL A 157 -4.93 -7.96 -7.59
N ALA A 158 -4.62 -6.86 -6.90
CA ALA A 158 -3.28 -6.27 -6.92
C ALA A 158 -2.22 -7.22 -6.35
N ILE A 159 -2.52 -7.91 -5.24
CA ILE A 159 -1.65 -8.94 -4.65
C ILE A 159 -1.39 -10.06 -5.67
N LEU A 160 -2.45 -10.59 -6.27
CA LEU A 160 -2.32 -11.67 -7.25
C LEU A 160 -1.45 -11.25 -8.43
N LEU A 161 -1.71 -10.08 -9.02
CA LEU A 161 -0.94 -9.56 -10.15
C LEU A 161 0.51 -9.24 -9.78
N ALA A 162 0.75 -8.72 -8.57
CA ALA A 162 2.08 -8.43 -8.07
C ALA A 162 2.93 -9.70 -7.93
N LEU A 163 2.34 -10.83 -7.54
CA LEU A 163 3.05 -12.10 -7.38
C LEU A 163 3.20 -12.85 -8.71
N VAL A 164 2.18 -12.83 -9.57
CA VAL A 164 2.18 -13.60 -10.84
C VAL A 164 2.95 -12.90 -11.95
N MET A 165 2.83 -11.57 -12.05
CA MET A 165 3.41 -10.78 -13.14
C MET A 165 4.00 -9.44 -12.64
N PRO A 166 4.97 -9.49 -11.70
CA PRO A 166 5.53 -8.32 -11.03
C PRO A 166 6.06 -7.25 -11.98
N LEU A 167 6.72 -7.65 -13.08
CA LEU A 167 7.29 -6.72 -14.05
C LEU A 167 6.21 -5.83 -14.69
N VAL A 168 5.18 -6.45 -15.27
CA VAL A 168 4.12 -5.74 -16.00
C VAL A 168 3.26 -4.93 -15.02
N PHE A 169 2.84 -5.56 -13.92
CA PHE A 169 1.96 -4.91 -12.96
C PHE A 169 2.67 -3.79 -12.20
N GLY A 170 3.94 -3.98 -11.81
CA GLY A 170 4.72 -2.95 -11.13
C GLY A 170 4.93 -1.69 -11.98
N ILE A 171 5.13 -1.84 -13.29
CA ILE A 171 5.20 -0.68 -14.21
C ILE A 171 3.85 0.05 -14.22
N ILE A 172 2.74 -0.67 -14.33
CA ILE A 172 1.38 -0.08 -14.30
C ILE A 172 1.15 0.68 -12.99
N VAL A 173 1.53 0.10 -11.85
CA VAL A 173 1.44 0.73 -10.53
C VAL A 173 2.26 2.01 -10.49
N ILE A 174 3.53 1.98 -10.91
CA ILE A 174 4.41 3.17 -10.92
C ILE A 174 3.82 4.29 -11.77
N LEU A 175 3.35 3.97 -12.98
CA LEU A 175 2.71 4.95 -13.87
C LEU A 175 1.45 5.54 -13.25
N THR A 176 0.64 4.71 -12.58
CA THR A 176 -0.57 5.14 -11.88
C THR A 176 -0.24 6.07 -10.71
N LEU A 177 0.77 5.71 -9.90
CA LEU A 177 1.23 6.54 -8.78
C LEU A 177 1.79 7.88 -9.25
N ALA A 178 2.60 7.89 -10.32
CA ALA A 178 3.12 9.11 -10.92
C ALA A 178 2.00 10.01 -11.46
N TRP A 179 0.99 9.43 -12.11
CA TRP A 179 -0.20 10.15 -12.56
C TRP A 179 -1.01 10.73 -11.40
N LEU A 180 -1.23 9.97 -10.34
CA LEU A 180 -1.93 10.44 -9.14
C LEU A 180 -1.19 11.59 -8.47
N LEU A 181 0.14 11.47 -8.32
CA LEU A 181 0.99 12.48 -7.71
C LEU A 181 0.99 13.78 -8.52
N THR A 182 1.20 13.70 -9.84
CA THR A 182 1.16 14.89 -10.71
C THR A 182 -0.22 15.54 -10.71
N ARG A 183 -1.31 14.77 -10.69
CA ARG A 183 -2.68 15.32 -10.57
C ARG A 183 -2.90 16.04 -9.25
N ARG A 184 -2.34 15.54 -8.14
CA ARG A 184 -2.44 16.20 -6.82
C ARG A 184 -1.64 17.51 -6.79
N LEU A 185 -0.42 17.51 -7.34
CA LEU A 185 0.45 18.69 -7.38
C LEU A 185 -0.03 19.78 -8.34
N ARG A 186 -0.79 19.42 -9.38
CA ARG A 186 -1.36 20.36 -10.36
C ARG A 186 -2.67 21.01 -9.90
N ARG A 187 -3.18 20.72 -8.70
CA ARG A 187 -4.38 21.40 -8.18
C ARG A 187 -4.03 22.88 -7.95
N PRO A 188 -4.67 23.84 -8.64
CA PRO A 188 -4.43 25.25 -8.39
C PRO A 188 -4.72 25.57 -6.92
N ASN A 189 -3.83 26.32 -6.28
CA ASN A 189 -4.03 26.79 -4.92
C ASN A 189 -5.29 27.68 -4.92
N PRO A 190 -6.37 27.37 -4.16
CA PRO A 190 -7.49 28.28 -4.07
C PRO A 190 -7.06 29.51 -3.25
N ALA A 191 -6.84 30.61 -4.00
CA ALA A 191 -6.77 32.01 -3.60
C ALA A 191 -5.38 32.66 -3.39
N SER A 192 -5.10 33.65 -4.24
CA SER A 192 -4.70 34.98 -3.76
C SER A 192 -5.94 35.89 -3.89
N PRO A 193 -6.67 36.21 -2.82
CA PRO A 193 -7.69 37.25 -2.86
C PRO A 193 -7.01 38.59 -3.20
N GLY A 194 -7.60 39.33 -4.14
CA GLY A 194 -7.01 40.51 -4.77
C GLY A 194 -6.50 41.57 -3.80
N SER A 195 -5.28 42.03 -4.06
CA SER A 195 -4.81 43.34 -3.65
C SER A 195 -5.36 44.39 -4.62
N ASP A 196 -6.67 44.65 -4.54
CA ASP A 196 -7.31 45.75 -5.29
C ASP A 196 -8.11 46.66 -4.34
N GLN A 197 -7.42 47.06 -3.26
CA GLN A 197 -7.76 48.24 -2.48
C GLN A 197 -6.52 49.12 -2.38
N ARG A 198 -6.34 49.99 -3.37
CA ARG A 198 -5.58 51.23 -3.22
C ARG A 198 -6.37 52.36 -3.87
N ASN A 199 -7.12 53.05 -3.01
CA ASN A 199 -7.36 54.49 -3.14
C ASN A 199 -6.03 55.25 -3.02
#